data_AF-A0A3C1US41-F1
#
_entry.id   AF-A0A3C1US41-F1
#
_cell.length_a   1.000
_cell.length_b   1.000
_cell.length_c   1.000
_cell.angle_alpha   90.00
_cell.angle_beta   90.00
_cell.angle_gamma   90.00
#
_symmetry.space_group_name_H-M   'P 1'
#
loop_
_entity.id
_entity.type
_entity.pdbx_description
1 polymer ?
#
loop_
_entity_poly.entity_id
_entity_poly.type
_entity_poly.pdbx_seq_one_letter_code
_entity_poly.pdbx_strand_id
1 'polypeptide(L)' 'SPVNKIIQGDWNWHPNRTSEDLKHLWHNVRGQYRSNLLFGDGHVDFVRFPNEAAGWILNPEPDPEWQWW' A
#
# COMPACT_ATOMS: atom_id res chain seq x y z
N SER A 1 11.20 9.06 -10.63
CA SER A 1 10.39 9.62 -11.75
C SER A 1 9.02 10.03 -11.21
N PRO A 2 8.43 11.17 -11.64
CA PRO A 2 7.08 11.60 -11.22
C PRO A 2 5.99 10.56 -11.47
N VAL A 3 6.18 9.70 -12.48
CA VAL A 3 5.26 8.62 -12.87
C VAL A 3 5.00 7.64 -11.73
N ASN A 4 5.98 7.40 -10.85
CA ASN A 4 5.83 6.39 -9.80
C ASN A 4 5.30 6.99 -8.49
N LYS A 5 5.04 8.30 -8.44
CA LYS A 5 4.58 8.97 -7.21
C LYS A 5 3.10 8.70 -6.98
N ILE A 6 2.72 8.37 -5.74
CA ILE A 6 1.32 8.22 -5.35
C ILE A 6 0.67 9.60 -5.23
N ILE A 7 -0.45 9.80 -5.93
CA ILE A 7 -1.29 11.01 -5.86
C ILE A 7 -2.48 10.77 -4.92
N GLN A 8 -3.05 9.57 -4.96
CA GLN A 8 -4.18 9.20 -4.12
C GLN A 8 -4.13 7.71 -3.78
N GLY A 9 -4.52 7.36 -2.57
CA GLY A 9 -4.67 6.01 -2.10
C GLY A 9 -5.29 5.99 -0.71
N ASP A 10 -5.72 4.82 -0.27
CA ASP A 10 -6.22 4.64 1.09
C ASP A 10 -5.08 4.52 2.11
N TRP A 11 -5.34 4.99 3.32
CA TRP A 11 -4.41 4.77 4.42
C TRP A 11 -4.41 3.29 4.80
N ASN A 12 -3.26 2.64 4.63
CA ASN A 12 -3.10 1.22 4.91
C ASN A 12 -3.05 0.95 6.43
N TRP A 13 -4.22 0.88 7.08
CA TRP A 13 -4.36 0.43 8.48
C TRP A 13 -4.18 -1.09 8.65
N HIS A 14 -3.97 -1.82 7.55
CA HIS A 14 -4.04 -3.28 7.50
C HIS A 14 -2.77 -4.08 7.79
N PRO A 15 -1.56 -3.52 7.92
CA PRO A 15 -0.40 -4.40 7.91
C PRO A 15 -0.23 -5.20 9.23
N ASN A 16 -1.06 -4.90 10.25
CA ASN A 16 -1.19 -5.68 11.49
C ASN A 16 -2.44 -6.58 11.55
N ARG A 17 -3.22 -6.70 10.47
CA ARG A 17 -4.48 -7.45 10.44
C ARG A 17 -4.32 -8.74 9.65
N THR A 18 -4.77 -9.86 10.19
CA THR A 18 -4.71 -11.15 9.49
C THR A 18 -5.82 -11.24 8.45
N SER A 19 -5.58 -11.94 7.35
CA SER A 19 -6.57 -12.18 6.29
C SER A 19 -7.66 -13.18 6.68
N GLU A 20 -7.52 -13.78 7.86
CA GLU A 20 -8.39 -14.83 8.39
C GLU A 20 -9.57 -14.28 9.19
N ASP A 21 -9.47 -13.04 9.70
CA ASP A 21 -10.59 -12.40 10.40
C ASP A 21 -11.55 -11.75 9.38
N LEU A 22 -12.80 -12.23 9.38
CA LEU A 22 -13.88 -11.74 8.53
C LEU A 22 -14.20 -10.25 8.75
N LYS A 23 -13.75 -9.63 9.84
CA LYS A 23 -13.87 -8.19 10.09
C LYS A 23 -12.87 -7.36 9.30
N HIS A 24 -11.93 -8.00 8.60
CA HIS A 24 -10.83 -7.35 7.89
C HIS A 24 -10.89 -7.60 6.36
N LEU A 25 -12.07 -7.97 5.85
CA LEU A 25 -12.27 -8.29 4.43
C LEU A 25 -12.11 -7.10 3.47
N TRP A 26 -12.24 -5.87 3.96
CA TRP A 26 -11.96 -4.70 3.13
C TRP A 26 -10.50 -4.72 2.68
N HIS A 27 -10.25 -4.46 1.39
CA HIS A 27 -8.93 -4.57 0.75
C HIS A 27 -8.32 -5.99 0.72
N ASN A 28 -9.06 -7.04 1.11
CA ASN A 28 -8.60 -8.42 1.00
C ASN A 28 -9.14 -9.07 -0.28
N VAL A 29 -8.25 -9.48 -1.18
CA VAL A 29 -8.61 -10.26 -2.37
C VAL A 29 -7.89 -11.60 -2.30
N ARG A 30 -8.65 -12.66 -2.03
CA ARG A 30 -8.15 -14.04 -1.92
C ARG A 30 -6.98 -14.17 -0.93
N GLY A 31 -7.10 -13.53 0.23
CA GLY A 31 -6.06 -13.57 1.26
C GLY A 31 -4.92 -12.57 1.07
N GLN A 32 -4.95 -11.76 0.01
CA GLN A 32 -3.94 -10.72 -0.24
C GLN A 32 -4.51 -9.34 0.04
N TYR A 33 -3.86 -8.60 0.95
CA TYR A 33 -4.15 -7.19 1.15
C TYR A 33 -3.58 -6.36 0.01
N ARG A 34 -4.44 -5.57 -0.63
CA ARG A 34 -4.10 -4.74 -1.78
C ARG A 34 -4.86 -3.43 -1.76
N SER A 35 -4.23 -2.39 -2.31
CA SER A 35 -4.78 -1.04 -2.32
C SER A 35 -4.81 -0.49 -3.74
N ASN A 36 -5.91 0.18 -4.08
CA ASN A 36 -5.99 0.92 -5.34
C ASN A 36 -5.23 2.23 -5.17
N LEU A 37 -4.17 2.42 -5.95
CA LEU A 37 -3.35 3.64 -5.90
C LEU A 37 -3.40 4.35 -7.24
N LEU A 38 -3.60 5.66 -7.21
CA LEU A 38 -3.49 6.56 -8.36
C LEU A 38 -2.07 7.12 -8.40
N PHE A 39 -1.42 7.00 -9.56
CA PHE A 39 -0.06 7.45 -9.79
C PHE A 39 0.01 8.79 -10.55
N GLY A 40 1.18 9.41 -10.55
CA GLY A 40 1.42 10.75 -11.11
C GLY A 40 1.20 10.88 -12.62
N ASP A 41 1.19 9.78 -13.36
CA ASP A 41 0.85 9.74 -14.80
C ASP A 41 -0.64 9.44 -15.06
N GLY A 42 -1.45 9.28 -14.00
CA GLY A 42 -2.88 9.02 -14.07
C GLY A 42 -3.28 7.55 -14.13
N HIS A 43 -2.34 6.59 -14.16
CA HIS A 43 -2.72 5.17 -14.07
C HIS A 43 -3.13 4.78 -12.65
N VAL A 44 -3.99 3.76 -12.56
CA VAL A 44 -4.39 3.14 -11.29
C VAL A 44 -3.86 1.72 -11.26
N ASP A 45 -3.20 1.35 -10.16
CA ASP A 45 -2.74 -0.03 -9.93
C ASP A 45 -3.28 -0.60 -8.62
N PHE A 46 -3.42 -1.92 -8.58
CA PHE A 46 -3.88 -2.68 -7.43
C PHE A 46 -2.70 -3.31 -6.68
N VAL A 47 -2.00 -2.43 -5.96
CA VAL A 47 -0.69 -2.66 -5.36
C VAL A 47 -0.80 -3.51 -4.11
N ARG A 48 0.10 -4.49 -3.99
CA ARG A 48 0.36 -5.21 -2.75
C ARG A 48 1.59 -4.62 -2.08
N PHE A 49 1.43 -4.11 -0.86
CA PHE A 49 2.58 -3.67 -0.05
C PHE A 49 3.40 -4.87 0.45
N PRO A 50 4.72 -4.72 0.61
CA PRO A 50 5.56 -5.71 1.29
C PRO A 50 5.07 -5.99 2.71
N ASN A 51 5.29 -7.20 3.22
CA ASN A 51 4.82 -7.57 4.55
C ASN A 51 5.48 -6.73 5.65
N GLU A 52 6.71 -6.27 5.39
CA GLU A 52 7.52 -5.43 6.27
C GLU A 52 6.93 -4.02 6.43
N ALA A 53 6.04 -3.59 5.53
CA ALA A 53 5.38 -2.29 5.57
C ALA A 53 4.57 -2.04 6.84
N ALA A 54 4.25 -3.10 7.59
CA ALA A 54 3.67 -3.02 8.93
C ALA A 54 4.47 -2.16 9.91
N GLY A 55 5.80 -2.22 9.79
CA GLY A 55 6.71 -1.48 10.64
C GLY A 55 7.03 -0.06 10.14
N TRP A 56 6.58 0.32 8.93
CA TRP A 56 7.05 1.52 8.23
C TRP A 56 6.39 2.82 8.69
N ILE A 57 6.15 2.95 10.00
CA ILE A 57 5.66 4.19 10.59
C ILE A 57 6.78 5.25 10.63
N LEU A 58 8.00 4.83 11.01
CA LEU A 58 9.18 5.70 11.12
C LEU A 58 10.46 5.09 10.53
N ASN A 59 10.44 3.81 10.13
CA ASN A 59 11.59 3.11 9.59
C ASN A 59 11.16 2.10 8.50
N PRO A 60 11.77 2.09 7.30
CA PRO A 60 12.93 2.89 6.90
C PRO A 60 12.60 4.38 6.78
N GLU A 61 13.64 5.22 6.78
CA GLU A 61 13.48 6.65 6.53
C GLU A 61 12.83 6.86 5.15
N PRO A 62 11.99 7.89 4.98
CA PRO A 62 11.40 8.21 3.68
C PRO A 62 12.49 8.43 2.62
N ASP A 63 12.42 7.67 1.53
CA ASP A 63 13.34 7.76 0.40
C ASP A 63 12.57 8.26 -0.85
N PRO A 64 12.80 9.51 -1.31
CA PRO A 64 12.13 10.06 -2.48
C PRO A 64 12.56 9.41 -3.81
N GLU A 65 13.59 8.56 -3.82
CA GLU A 65 13.97 7.76 -4.98
C GLU A 65 13.29 6.39 -5.01
N TRP A 66 12.64 5.98 -3.91
CA TRP A 66 11.92 4.73 -3.81
C TRP A 66 10.68 4.71 -4.71
N GLN A 67 10.20 3.50 -5.03
CA GLN A 67 9.22 3.30 -6.10
C GLN A 67 7.88 4.02 -5.95
N TRP A 68 7.51 4.52 -4.77
CA TRP A 68 6.18 5.09 -4.54
C TRP A 68 6.12 6.27 -3.56
N TRP A 69 7.25 6.57 -2.90
CA TRP A 69 7.53 7.88 -2.29
C TRP A 69 7.90 8.87 -3.39
#